data_AF-A0A942NP41-F1
#
_entry.id   AF-A0A942NP41-F1
#
_cell.length_a   1.000
_cell.length_b   1.000
_cell.length_c   1.000
_cell.angle_alpha   90.00
_cell.angle_beta   90.00
_cell.angle_gamma   90.00
#
_symmetry.space_group_name_H-M   'P 1'
#
loop_
_entity.id
_entity.type
_entity.pdbx_description
1 polymer ?
#
loop_
_entity_poly.entity_id
_entity_poly.type
_entity_poly.pdbx_seq_one_letter_code
_entity_poly.pdbx_strand_id
1 'polypeptide(L)'
;LNTNFGEVCLNLGRAFGFAYGHKENGAMFSHMAVMYANALYQRGLAAEGWRVLRGIYEQSQDFPVSRMYPGIPEYFSQRGRGMYPYLTGSASWYLLTMLTEVYGVRGELGDLVLAPKLLASQFDVEGCATVSTLFADRELRITYQNPRGLDYGQYKTGKVLVNGQQMDVEKTTKGIKIKRDVLKSFSARIEILAELV
;
A
#
# COMPACT_ATOMS: atom_id res chain seq x y z
N LEU A 1 3.55 0.50 -19.24
CA LEU A 1 2.10 0.35 -19.53
C LEU A 1 1.89 -0.70 -20.62
N ASN A 2 2.62 -0.59 -21.72
CA ASN A 2 2.67 -1.53 -22.84
C ASN A 2 4.11 -1.63 -23.35
N THR A 3 4.42 -2.65 -24.16
CA THR A 3 5.67 -2.75 -24.92
C THR A 3 5.63 -1.83 -26.14
N ASN A 4 6.76 -1.66 -26.85
CA ASN A 4 6.81 -0.84 -28.06
C ASN A 4 6.15 -1.60 -29.23
N PHE A 5 5.19 -0.95 -29.90
CA PHE A 5 4.46 -1.52 -31.03
C PHE A 5 5.18 -1.25 -32.36
N GLY A 6 6.11 -0.29 -32.40
CA GLY A 6 6.93 0.01 -33.58
C GLY A 6 6.20 0.74 -34.71
N GLU A 7 4.90 1.03 -34.56
CA GLU A 7 4.08 1.71 -35.56
C GLU A 7 3.04 2.63 -34.92
N VAL A 8 2.45 3.52 -35.72
CA VAL A 8 1.29 4.32 -35.31
C VAL A 8 0.01 3.50 -35.57
N CYS A 9 -0.56 2.93 -34.51
CA CYS A 9 -1.73 2.05 -34.61
C CYS A 9 -3.05 2.84 -34.78
N LEU A 10 -3.30 3.36 -35.99
CA LEU A 10 -4.50 4.18 -36.31
C LEU A 10 -5.83 3.41 -36.16
N ASN A 11 -5.79 2.09 -36.24
CA ASN A 11 -6.95 1.21 -36.03
C ASN A 11 -7.19 0.82 -34.57
N LEU A 12 -6.35 1.28 -33.62
CA LEU A 12 -6.46 0.95 -32.20
C LEU A 12 -6.64 2.20 -31.33
N GLY A 13 -5.80 3.22 -31.47
CA GLY A 13 -5.97 4.45 -30.70
C GLY A 13 -4.86 5.48 -30.87
N ARG A 14 -5.21 6.76 -30.63
CA ARG A 14 -4.28 7.88 -30.78
C ARG A 14 -3.07 7.84 -29.83
N ALA A 15 -3.13 7.07 -28.75
CA ALA A 15 -2.04 6.94 -27.78
C ALA A 15 -0.72 6.52 -28.47
N PHE A 16 -0.80 5.65 -29.48
CA PHE A 16 0.37 5.19 -30.24
C PHE A 16 0.99 6.26 -31.15
N GLY A 17 0.37 7.44 -31.26
CA GLY A 17 0.99 8.61 -31.87
C GLY A 17 1.97 9.35 -30.94
N PHE A 18 1.95 9.08 -29.62
CA PHE A 18 2.97 9.59 -28.71
C PHE A 18 4.30 8.86 -28.93
N ALA A 19 5.42 9.55 -28.67
CA ALA A 19 6.71 8.90 -28.57
C ALA A 19 6.66 7.77 -27.52
N TYR A 20 7.26 6.62 -27.82
CA TYR A 20 7.30 5.49 -26.89
C TYR A 20 7.99 5.88 -25.57
N GLY A 21 7.43 5.47 -24.45
CA GLY A 21 7.83 5.87 -23.10
C GLY A 21 7.23 7.20 -22.65
N HIS A 22 6.21 7.72 -23.33
CA HIS A 22 5.48 8.92 -22.92
C HIS A 22 3.98 8.66 -22.84
N LYS A 23 3.33 9.25 -21.83
CA LYS A 23 1.88 9.18 -21.64
C LYS A 23 1.40 7.71 -21.71
N GLU A 24 0.27 7.43 -22.34
CA GLU A 24 -0.29 6.09 -22.44
C GLU A 24 0.46 5.15 -23.40
N ASN A 25 1.54 5.61 -24.06
CA ASN A 25 2.37 4.76 -24.91
C ASN A 25 3.68 4.39 -24.21
N GLY A 26 3.67 3.30 -23.45
CA GLY A 26 4.88 2.65 -22.96
C GLY A 26 5.55 3.28 -21.74
N ALA A 27 5.06 4.43 -21.25
CA ALA A 27 5.59 4.99 -20.00
C ALA A 27 5.38 4.05 -18.81
N MET A 28 6.16 4.26 -17.75
CA MET A 28 5.79 3.73 -16.43
C MET A 28 4.64 4.59 -15.91
N PHE A 29 3.42 4.15 -16.19
CA PHE A 29 2.19 4.89 -15.89
C PHE A 29 1.73 4.52 -14.47
N SER A 30 1.89 5.47 -13.54
CA SER A 30 1.81 5.23 -12.10
C SER A 30 0.47 4.65 -11.67
N HIS A 31 -0.64 5.14 -12.22
CA HIS A 31 -1.97 4.68 -11.80
C HIS A 31 -2.14 3.17 -12.05
N MET A 32 -1.85 2.70 -13.26
CA MET A 32 -1.94 1.28 -13.59
C MET A 32 -0.90 0.44 -12.82
N ALA A 33 0.32 0.96 -12.63
CA ALA A 33 1.36 0.27 -11.87
C ALA A 33 0.96 0.06 -10.39
N VAL A 34 0.33 1.06 -9.76
CA VAL A 34 -0.17 0.94 -8.38
C VAL A 34 -1.36 -0.01 -8.31
N MET A 35 -2.30 0.04 -9.27
CA MET A 35 -3.40 -0.94 -9.34
C MET A 35 -2.89 -2.37 -9.53
N TYR A 36 -1.83 -2.54 -10.32
CA TYR A 36 -1.15 -3.83 -10.47
C TYR A 36 -0.55 -4.30 -9.14
N ALA A 37 0.15 -3.43 -8.41
CA ALA A 37 0.65 -3.75 -7.08
C ALA A 37 -0.49 -4.12 -6.11
N ASN A 38 -1.58 -3.38 -6.11
CA ASN A 38 -2.77 -3.67 -5.31
C ASN A 38 -3.31 -5.08 -5.59
N ALA A 39 -3.44 -5.45 -6.86
CA ALA A 39 -3.90 -6.78 -7.27
C ALA A 39 -2.94 -7.90 -6.81
N LEU A 40 -1.62 -7.66 -6.84
CA LEU A 40 -0.62 -8.59 -6.32
C LEU A 40 -0.82 -8.83 -4.82
N TYR A 41 -0.95 -7.75 -4.03
CA TYR A 41 -1.22 -7.87 -2.60
C TYR A 41 -2.52 -8.62 -2.30
N GLN A 42 -3.61 -8.35 -3.04
CA GLN A 42 -4.89 -9.06 -2.87
C GLN A 42 -4.75 -10.57 -3.09
N ARG A 43 -3.87 -10.98 -4.02
CA ARG A 43 -3.58 -12.39 -4.32
C ARG A 43 -2.51 -13.02 -3.42
N GLY A 44 -1.98 -12.27 -2.44
CA GLY A 44 -0.98 -12.76 -1.50
C GLY A 44 0.46 -12.72 -2.02
N LEU A 45 0.72 -12.01 -3.12
CA LEU A 45 2.04 -11.78 -3.71
C LEU A 45 2.65 -10.49 -3.14
N ALA A 46 2.86 -10.47 -1.82
CA ALA A 46 3.25 -9.27 -1.09
C ALA A 46 4.66 -8.78 -1.47
N ALA A 47 5.60 -9.70 -1.70
CA ALA A 47 6.97 -9.35 -2.09
C ALA A 47 7.01 -8.67 -3.48
N GLU A 48 6.26 -9.20 -4.43
CA GLU A 48 6.14 -8.66 -5.78
C GLU A 48 5.40 -7.32 -5.77
N GLY A 49 4.30 -7.22 -5.00
CA GLY A 49 3.57 -5.97 -4.81
C GLY A 49 4.44 -4.88 -4.20
N TRP A 50 5.20 -5.21 -3.15
CA TRP A 50 6.13 -4.29 -2.50
C TRP A 50 7.20 -3.80 -3.47
N ARG A 51 7.77 -4.70 -4.28
CA ARG A 51 8.77 -4.33 -5.28
C ARG A 51 8.26 -3.27 -6.25
N VAL A 52 7.00 -3.34 -6.66
CA VAL A 52 6.37 -2.33 -7.52
C VAL A 52 6.20 -1.00 -6.79
N LEU A 53 5.57 -1.00 -5.60
CA LEU A 53 5.34 0.23 -4.82
C LEU A 53 6.65 0.92 -4.44
N ARG A 54 7.62 0.16 -3.94
CA ARG A 54 8.96 0.61 -3.59
C ARG A 54 9.69 1.18 -4.80
N GLY A 55 9.62 0.52 -5.96
CA GLY A 55 10.25 1.03 -7.19
C GLY A 55 9.69 2.39 -7.63
N ILE A 56 8.37 2.59 -7.51
CA ILE A 56 7.75 3.90 -7.77
C ILE A 56 8.27 4.95 -6.79
N TYR A 57 8.36 4.61 -5.50
CA TYR A 57 8.89 5.50 -4.48
C TYR A 57 10.36 5.86 -4.75
N GLU A 58 11.23 4.87 -4.94
CA GLU A 58 12.66 5.08 -5.21
C GLU A 58 12.88 5.96 -6.44
N GLN A 59 12.16 5.69 -7.54
CA GLN A 59 12.26 6.52 -8.74
C GLN A 59 11.72 7.93 -8.54
N SER A 60 10.67 8.11 -7.72
CA SER A 60 10.14 9.45 -7.39
C SER A 60 11.17 10.28 -6.60
N GLN A 61 11.88 9.63 -5.67
CA GLN A 61 12.86 10.27 -4.78
C GLN A 61 14.22 10.52 -5.45
N ASP A 62 14.54 9.83 -6.56
CA ASP A 62 15.77 10.04 -7.33
C ASP A 62 15.75 11.36 -8.10
N PHE A 63 15.92 12.48 -7.39
CA PHE A 63 15.81 13.83 -7.92
C PHE A 63 16.70 14.13 -9.14
N PRO A 64 17.98 13.69 -9.21
CA PRO A 64 18.81 13.84 -10.40
C PRO A 64 18.16 13.34 -11.70
N VAL A 65 17.30 12.32 -11.61
CA VAL A 65 16.58 11.72 -12.74
C VAL A 65 15.13 12.21 -12.82
N SER A 66 14.39 12.13 -11.71
CA SER A 66 12.96 12.41 -11.64
C SER A 66 12.63 13.88 -11.89
N ARG A 67 13.51 14.80 -11.46
CA ARG A 67 13.35 16.26 -11.56
C ARG A 67 11.98 16.75 -11.05
N MET A 68 11.47 16.11 -10.01
CA MET A 68 10.24 16.48 -9.33
C MET A 68 10.45 16.54 -7.82
N TYR A 69 9.69 17.41 -7.15
CA TYR A 69 9.60 17.45 -5.70
C TYR A 69 8.82 16.25 -5.14
N PRO A 70 8.76 16.07 -3.80
CA PRO A 70 8.06 14.94 -3.21
C PRO A 70 6.63 14.76 -3.69
N GLY A 71 6.29 13.54 -4.08
CA GLY A 71 5.00 13.13 -4.60
C GLY A 71 5.13 11.93 -5.53
N ILE A 72 4.02 11.49 -6.09
CA ILE A 72 3.96 10.49 -7.17
C ILE A 72 3.55 11.21 -8.47
N PRO A 73 4.28 11.06 -9.59
CA PRO A 73 3.87 11.63 -10.87
C PRO A 73 2.80 10.77 -11.54
N GLU A 74 2.10 11.31 -12.55
CA GLU A 74 1.20 10.51 -13.40
C GLU A 74 1.96 9.39 -14.11
N TYR A 75 3.13 9.70 -14.65
CA TYR A 75 4.02 8.72 -15.26
C TYR A 75 5.48 9.15 -15.19
N PHE A 76 6.38 8.19 -15.37
CA PHE A 76 7.79 8.45 -15.65
C PHE A 76 8.06 8.28 -17.13
N SER A 77 8.66 9.30 -17.73
CA SER A 77 9.04 9.30 -19.14
C SER A 77 10.13 8.27 -19.44
N GLN A 78 10.43 8.05 -20.72
CA GLN A 78 11.55 7.19 -21.17
C GLN A 78 12.91 7.59 -20.56
N ARG A 79 13.08 8.87 -20.21
CA ARG A 79 14.30 9.40 -19.57
C ARG A 79 14.28 9.31 -18.05
N GLY A 80 13.26 8.69 -17.46
CA GLY A 80 13.07 8.58 -16.02
C GLY A 80 12.54 9.85 -15.33
N ARG A 81 12.29 10.94 -16.07
CA ARG A 81 11.69 12.18 -15.51
C ARG A 81 10.24 11.93 -15.09
N GLY A 82 9.86 12.39 -13.90
CA GLY A 82 8.48 12.40 -13.43
C GLY A 82 7.68 13.51 -14.09
N MET A 83 6.50 13.15 -14.62
CA MET A 83 5.67 14.04 -15.43
C MET A 83 4.26 14.17 -14.83
N TYR A 84 3.64 15.34 -15.02
CA TYR A 84 2.31 15.67 -14.49
C TYR A 84 2.20 15.39 -12.98
N PRO A 85 2.98 16.12 -12.15
CA PRO A 85 3.00 15.88 -10.71
C PRO A 85 1.69 16.31 -10.03
N TYR A 86 1.49 15.83 -8.80
CA TYR A 86 0.45 16.21 -7.83
C TYR A 86 -0.99 15.77 -8.15
N LEU A 87 -1.50 16.02 -9.36
CA LEU A 87 -2.94 15.87 -9.65
C LEU A 87 -3.35 14.47 -10.12
N THR A 88 -2.42 13.51 -10.13
CA THR A 88 -2.66 12.15 -10.58
C THR A 88 -3.51 11.35 -9.59
N GLY A 89 -4.48 10.58 -10.11
CA GLY A 89 -5.27 9.62 -9.33
C GLY A 89 -4.47 8.45 -8.75
N SER A 90 -3.22 8.26 -9.19
CA SER A 90 -2.30 7.27 -8.63
C SER A 90 -2.02 7.49 -7.15
N ALA A 91 -2.06 8.74 -6.66
CA ALA A 91 -1.86 9.04 -5.25
C ALA A 91 -2.95 8.42 -4.36
N SER A 92 -4.22 8.53 -4.78
CA SER A 92 -5.36 7.91 -4.06
C SER A 92 -5.22 6.39 -4.01
N TRP A 93 -4.84 5.77 -5.13
CA TRP A 93 -4.60 4.33 -5.18
C TRP A 93 -3.41 3.90 -4.33
N TYR A 94 -2.34 4.69 -4.27
CA TYR A 94 -1.15 4.37 -3.49
C TYR A 94 -1.48 4.42 -2.00
N LEU A 95 -2.16 5.48 -1.55
CA LEU A 95 -2.62 5.61 -0.17
C LEU A 95 -3.56 4.47 0.23
N LEU A 96 -4.58 4.18 -0.60
CA LEU A 96 -5.53 3.10 -0.37
C LEU A 96 -4.81 1.75 -0.26
N THR A 97 -3.86 1.47 -1.16
CA THR A 97 -3.11 0.21 -1.17
C THR A 97 -2.21 0.08 0.05
N MET A 98 -1.46 1.14 0.41
CA MET A 98 -0.64 1.14 1.61
C MET A 98 -1.48 0.85 2.86
N LEU A 99 -2.62 1.52 3.02
CA LEU A 99 -3.46 1.36 4.20
C LEU A 99 -4.17 -0.01 4.24
N THR A 100 -4.90 -0.35 3.18
CA THR A 100 -5.85 -1.48 3.19
C THR A 100 -5.23 -2.81 2.83
N GLU A 101 -4.10 -2.81 2.12
CA GLU A 101 -3.44 -4.02 1.66
C GLU A 101 -2.08 -4.23 2.34
N VAL A 102 -1.18 -3.23 2.34
CA VAL A 102 0.18 -3.37 2.91
C VAL A 102 0.11 -3.46 4.44
N TYR A 103 -0.42 -2.42 5.08
CA TYR A 103 -0.72 -2.44 6.51
C TYR A 103 -1.96 -3.30 6.84
N GLY A 104 -2.76 -3.64 5.82
CA GLY A 104 -3.88 -4.57 5.98
C GLY A 104 -5.01 -4.07 6.89
N VAL A 105 -5.16 -2.74 7.02
CA VAL A 105 -6.18 -2.11 7.87
C VAL A 105 -7.38 -1.77 7.00
N ARG A 106 -8.46 -2.55 7.11
CA ARG A 106 -9.64 -2.42 6.25
C ARG A 106 -10.94 -2.78 6.95
N GLY A 107 -12.06 -2.43 6.34
CA GLY A 107 -13.38 -2.80 6.83
C GLY A 107 -13.91 -4.08 6.19
N GLU A 108 -14.62 -4.89 6.96
CA GLU A 108 -15.45 -6.01 6.47
C GLU A 108 -16.83 -5.89 7.11
N LEU A 109 -17.85 -5.57 6.30
CA LEU A 109 -19.23 -5.31 6.77
C LEU A 109 -19.32 -4.29 7.93
N GLY A 110 -18.36 -3.36 8.01
CA GLY A 110 -18.30 -2.31 9.03
C GLY A 110 -17.40 -2.61 10.23
N ASP A 111 -17.00 -3.87 10.40
CA ASP A 111 -16.02 -4.32 11.40
C ASP A 111 -14.58 -4.08 10.90
N LEU A 112 -13.65 -3.88 11.83
CA LEU A 112 -12.24 -3.65 11.52
C LEU A 112 -11.53 -4.99 11.32
N VAL A 113 -10.84 -5.14 10.20
CA VAL A 113 -9.95 -6.25 9.91
C VAL A 113 -8.51 -5.75 9.91
N LEU A 114 -7.64 -6.46 10.64
CA LEU A 114 -6.19 -6.27 10.62
C LEU A 114 -5.55 -7.53 10.02
N ALA A 115 -4.98 -7.39 8.82
CA ALA A 115 -4.38 -8.49 8.06
C ALA A 115 -3.06 -8.01 7.42
N PRO A 116 -2.00 -7.76 8.22
CA PRO A 116 -0.77 -7.16 7.73
C PRO A 116 -0.10 -8.02 6.65
N LYS A 117 0.39 -7.37 5.59
CA LYS A 117 1.18 -7.96 4.51
C LYS A 117 2.54 -7.29 4.38
N LEU A 118 3.10 -6.93 5.53
CA LEU A 118 4.40 -6.26 5.66
C LEU A 118 5.53 -7.28 5.54
N LEU A 119 6.53 -6.97 4.73
CA LEU A 119 7.78 -7.72 4.68
C LEU A 119 8.67 -7.34 5.87
N ALA A 120 9.62 -8.22 6.22
CA ALA A 120 10.57 -7.98 7.32
C ALA A 120 11.31 -6.63 7.18
N SER A 121 11.69 -6.25 5.95
CA SER A 121 12.39 -4.98 5.65
C SER A 121 11.60 -3.70 5.92
N GLN A 122 10.29 -3.80 6.19
CA GLN A 122 9.41 -2.66 6.43
C GLN A 122 9.21 -2.34 7.91
N PHE A 123 9.75 -3.19 8.81
CA PHE A 123 9.78 -2.93 10.24
C PHE A 123 11.02 -2.09 10.58
N ASP A 124 10.88 -1.21 11.57
CA ASP A 124 11.99 -0.41 12.10
C ASP A 124 12.97 -1.26 12.93
N VAL A 125 13.98 -0.60 13.50
CA VAL A 125 15.02 -1.24 14.32
C VAL A 125 14.48 -1.89 15.60
N GLU A 126 13.29 -1.50 16.05
CA GLU A 126 12.60 -2.10 17.21
C GLU A 126 11.65 -3.22 16.77
N GLY A 127 11.64 -3.58 15.48
CA GLY A 127 10.73 -4.57 14.91
C GLY A 127 9.29 -4.07 14.83
N CYS A 128 9.07 -2.75 14.76
CA CYS A 128 7.75 -2.14 14.74
C CYS A 128 7.40 -1.55 13.37
N ALA A 129 6.12 -1.60 13.02
CA ALA A 129 5.55 -0.87 11.89
C ALA A 129 4.21 -0.27 12.30
N THR A 130 4.04 1.05 12.13
CA THR A 130 2.89 1.78 12.67
C THR A 130 2.16 2.56 11.58
N VAL A 131 0.82 2.49 11.60
CA VAL A 131 -0.05 3.35 10.78
C VAL A 131 -1.09 4.04 11.66
N SER A 132 -1.37 5.31 11.37
CA SER A 132 -2.49 6.04 11.96
C SER A 132 -3.57 6.26 10.90
N THR A 133 -4.83 6.00 11.25
CA THR A 133 -5.96 6.13 10.32
C THR A 133 -7.25 6.46 11.07
N LEU A 134 -8.26 6.94 10.34
CA LEU A 134 -9.62 7.03 10.81
C LEU A 134 -10.38 5.74 10.49
N PHE A 135 -11.12 5.20 11.45
CA PHE A 135 -12.06 4.10 11.23
C PHE A 135 -13.23 4.19 12.22
N ALA A 136 -14.47 4.02 11.75
CA ALA A 136 -15.67 4.15 12.58
C ALA A 136 -15.71 5.44 13.42
N ASP A 137 -15.29 6.57 12.82
CA ASP A 137 -15.22 7.89 13.46
C ASP A 137 -14.32 7.92 14.71
N ARG A 138 -13.28 7.08 14.73
CA ARG A 138 -12.24 7.04 15.76
C ARG A 138 -10.87 7.08 15.10
N GLU A 139 -9.98 7.88 15.68
CA GLU A 139 -8.57 7.83 15.34
C GLU A 139 -7.96 6.56 15.92
N LEU A 140 -7.39 5.74 15.05
CA LEU A 140 -6.66 4.54 15.40
C LEU A 140 -5.17 4.77 15.17
N ARG A 141 -4.34 4.30 16.10
CA ARG A 141 -2.92 4.04 15.87
C ARG A 141 -2.70 2.54 15.99
N ILE A 142 -2.36 1.90 14.88
CA ILE A 142 -2.13 0.45 14.81
C ILE A 142 -0.63 0.22 14.68
N THR A 143 -0.07 -0.51 15.64
CA THR A 143 1.32 -0.94 15.66
C THR A 143 1.38 -2.45 15.50
N TYR A 144 2.12 -2.92 14.50
CA TYR A 144 2.50 -4.31 14.35
C TYR A 144 3.90 -4.53 14.92
N GLN A 145 4.06 -5.49 15.83
CA GLN A 145 5.34 -5.88 16.42
C GLN A 145 5.81 -7.22 15.86
N ASN A 146 7.01 -7.24 15.30
CA ASN A 146 7.65 -8.41 14.71
C ASN A 146 9.05 -8.63 15.34
N PRO A 147 9.12 -9.01 16.63
CA PRO A 147 10.39 -9.11 17.35
C PRO A 147 11.33 -10.20 16.79
N ARG A 148 10.79 -11.12 15.98
CA ARG A 148 11.57 -12.21 15.37
C ARG A 148 12.01 -11.91 13.93
N GLY A 149 11.71 -10.71 13.40
CA GLY A 149 12.13 -10.31 12.06
C GLY A 149 11.59 -11.20 10.94
N LEU A 150 10.38 -11.73 11.10
CA LEU A 150 9.77 -12.67 10.17
C LEU A 150 9.30 -11.99 8.90
N ASP A 151 9.45 -12.66 7.76
CA ASP A 151 8.89 -12.19 6.50
C ASP A 151 7.40 -12.54 6.39
N TYR A 152 6.68 -11.87 5.48
CA TYR A 152 5.30 -12.19 5.19
C TYR A 152 5.14 -13.66 4.79
N GLY A 153 4.12 -14.31 5.35
CA GLY A 153 3.88 -15.75 5.21
C GLY A 153 4.58 -16.61 6.28
N GLN A 154 5.52 -16.05 7.03
CA GLN A 154 6.18 -16.73 8.16
C GLN A 154 5.57 -16.35 9.52
N TYR A 155 4.81 -15.25 9.58
CA TYR A 155 4.08 -14.83 10.77
C TYR A 155 2.57 -15.00 10.65
N LYS A 156 1.92 -15.02 11.81
CA LYS A 156 0.47 -14.86 12.02
C LYS A 156 0.24 -13.84 13.13
N THR A 157 -0.96 -13.26 13.17
CA THR A 157 -1.33 -12.37 14.28
C THR A 157 -1.54 -13.18 15.55
N GLY A 158 -0.76 -12.87 16.58
CA GLY A 158 -0.81 -13.44 17.92
C GLY A 158 -1.70 -12.63 18.84
N LYS A 159 -1.11 -12.06 19.90
CA LYS A 159 -1.82 -11.27 20.90
C LYS A 159 -2.15 -9.88 20.36
N VAL A 160 -3.34 -9.40 20.73
CA VAL A 160 -3.83 -8.07 20.35
C VAL A 160 -4.24 -7.33 21.61
N LEU A 161 -3.68 -6.14 21.79
CA LEU A 161 -4.01 -5.22 22.86
C LEU A 161 -4.71 -3.99 22.27
N VAL A 162 -5.82 -3.59 22.86
CA VAL A 162 -6.51 -2.34 22.54
C VAL A 162 -6.48 -1.47 23.79
N ASN A 163 -5.83 -0.30 23.70
CA ASN A 163 -5.57 0.60 24.84
C ASN A 163 -4.93 -0.14 26.04
N GLY A 164 -4.01 -1.06 25.77
CA GLY A 164 -3.32 -1.87 26.78
C GLY A 164 -4.12 -3.07 27.32
N GLN A 165 -5.40 -3.20 26.98
CA GLN A 165 -6.24 -4.32 27.41
C GLN A 165 -6.24 -5.43 26.36
N GLN A 166 -6.06 -6.68 26.80
CA GLN A 166 -6.12 -7.83 25.90
C GLN A 166 -7.56 -8.08 25.45
N MET A 167 -7.76 -8.21 24.14
CA MET A 167 -9.07 -8.44 23.54
C MET A 167 -9.17 -9.83 22.95
N ASP A 168 -10.34 -10.46 23.14
CA ASP A 168 -10.72 -11.62 22.35
C ASP A 168 -11.16 -11.16 20.97
N VAL A 169 -10.31 -11.43 19.99
CA VAL A 169 -10.52 -11.06 18.59
C VAL A 169 -10.90 -12.30 17.78
N GLU A 170 -11.80 -12.13 16.82
CA GLU A 170 -12.15 -13.19 15.89
C GLU A 170 -10.95 -13.42 14.96
N LYS A 171 -10.40 -14.64 14.97
CA LYS A 171 -9.37 -15.04 14.02
C LYS A 171 -10.01 -15.33 12.68
N THR A 172 -9.48 -14.69 11.65
CA THR A 172 -9.81 -15.00 10.25
C THR A 172 -8.67 -15.80 9.63
N THR A 173 -8.85 -16.31 8.42
CA THR A 173 -7.82 -17.09 7.70
C THR A 173 -6.52 -16.32 7.46
N LYS A 174 -6.52 -14.98 7.47
CA LYS A 174 -5.35 -14.16 7.15
C LYS A 174 -5.12 -12.96 8.09
N GLY A 175 -5.78 -12.93 9.24
CA GLY A 175 -5.69 -11.80 10.17
C GLY A 175 -6.70 -11.90 11.30
N ILE A 176 -7.01 -10.76 11.91
CA ILE A 176 -7.99 -10.66 12.99
C ILE A 176 -9.12 -9.72 12.62
N LYS A 177 -10.26 -9.86 13.30
CA LYS A 177 -11.41 -8.98 13.18
C LYS A 177 -11.82 -8.46 14.56
N ILE A 178 -12.03 -7.14 14.62
CA ILE A 178 -12.48 -6.40 15.80
C ILE A 178 -13.84 -5.80 15.45
N LYS A 179 -14.86 -6.13 16.25
CA LYS A 179 -16.22 -5.64 16.03
C LYS A 179 -16.29 -4.12 16.12
N ARG A 180 -17.07 -3.50 15.25
CA ARG A 180 -17.27 -2.05 15.20
C ARG A 180 -17.74 -1.48 16.54
N ASP A 181 -18.62 -2.20 17.23
CA ASP A 181 -19.18 -1.75 18.52
C ASP A 181 -18.13 -1.70 19.63
N VAL A 182 -17.12 -2.57 19.56
CA VAL A 182 -15.97 -2.53 20.48
C VAL A 182 -15.17 -1.25 20.26
N LEU A 183 -14.95 -0.84 19.00
CA LEU A 183 -14.24 0.40 18.72
C LEU A 183 -15.03 1.64 19.16
N LYS A 184 -16.36 1.61 18.98
CA LYS A 184 -17.24 2.72 19.35
C LYS A 184 -17.34 2.96 20.85
N SER A 185 -17.13 1.94 21.67
CA SER A 185 -17.19 2.05 23.14
C SER A 185 -16.05 2.91 23.72
N PHE A 186 -14.96 3.11 22.95
CA PHE A 186 -13.88 4.00 23.33
C PHE A 186 -14.21 5.45 22.98
N SER A 187 -13.93 6.36 23.92
CA SER A 187 -14.18 7.81 23.80
C SER A 187 -12.97 8.62 23.33
N ALA A 188 -11.79 8.00 23.26
CA ALA A 188 -10.53 8.64 22.90
C ALA A 188 -9.89 7.95 21.67
N ARG A 189 -8.72 8.47 21.25
CA ARG A 189 -7.84 7.78 20.31
C ARG A 189 -7.60 6.34 20.77
N ILE A 190 -7.63 5.40 19.84
CA ILE A 190 -7.48 3.97 20.11
C ILE A 190 -6.08 3.53 19.67
N GLU A 191 -5.32 3.02 20.62
CA GLU A 191 -4.02 2.40 20.40
C GLU A 191 -4.21 0.89 20.28
N ILE A 192 -3.87 0.33 19.12
CA ILE A 192 -3.95 -1.10 18.85
C ILE A 192 -2.54 -1.63 18.66
N LEU A 193 -2.14 -2.56 19.51
CA LEU A 193 -0.88 -3.29 19.36
C LEU A 193 -1.18 -4.74 18.96
N ALA A 194 -0.64 -5.18 17.83
CA ALA A 194 -0.76 -6.53 17.33
C ALA A 194 0.62 -7.19 17.23
N GLU A 195 0.83 -8.25 18.01
CA GLU A 195 2.06 -9.04 18.01
C GLU A 195 2.03 -10.06 16.87
N LEU A 196 3.13 -10.16 16.11
CA LEU A 196 3.31 -11.11 15.02
C LEU A 196 4.19 -12.28 15.49
N VAL A 197 3.60 -13.49 15.45
CA VAL A 197 4.15 -14.76 15.96
C VAL A 197 4.05 -15.89 14.94
#